data_AF-A0A2P4NWW1-F1
#
_entry.id   AF-A0A2P4NWW1-F1
#
_cell.length_a   1.000
_cell.length_b   1.000
_cell.length_c   1.000
_cell.angle_alpha   90.00
_cell.angle_beta   90.00
_cell.angle_gamma   90.00
#
_symmetry.space_group_name_H-M   'P 1'
#
loop_
_entity.id
_entity.type
_entity.pdbx_description
1 polymer ?
#
loop_
_entity_poly.entity_id
_entity_poly.type
_entity_poly.pdbx_seq_one_letter_code
_entity_poly.pdbx_strand_id
1 'polypeptide(L)'
;MAPEVLRGNSYTLASDIYSFSMIMWEFTSGIPPFNNIQHDLHLSISICKGERPGIIKNTPQCYVDLMKKCWDEDPSKRPSANEVL
;
A
#
# COMPACT_ATOMS: atom_id res chain seq x y z
N MET A 1 5.73 -1.78 3.69
CA MET A 1 5.46 -3.19 4.07
C MET A 1 4.00 -3.32 4.46
N ALA A 2 3.37 -4.47 4.21
CA ALA A 2 1.96 -4.69 4.54
C ALA A 2 1.71 -4.68 6.06
N PRO A 3 0.56 -4.15 6.55
CA PRO A 3 0.24 -4.05 7.97
C PRO A 3 0.31 -5.38 8.72
N GLU A 4 -0.17 -6.47 8.12
CA GLU A 4 -0.15 -7.79 8.76
C GLU A 4 1.27 -8.30 9.00
N VAL A 5 2.20 -8.02 8.09
CA VAL A 5 3.61 -8.41 8.21
C VAL A 5 4.29 -7.55 9.28
N LEU A 6 3.99 -6.25 9.32
CA LEU A 6 4.49 -5.35 10.38
C LEU A 6 4.00 -5.73 11.78
N ARG A 7 2.83 -6.37 11.88
CA ARG A 7 2.30 -6.93 13.14
C ARG A 7 2.91 -8.27 13.52
N GLY A 8 3.81 -8.83 12.71
CA GLY A 8 4.44 -10.12 12.94
C GLY A 8 3.59 -11.32 12.50
N ASN A 9 2.52 -11.12 11.72
CA ASN A 9 1.79 -12.23 11.11
C ASN A 9 2.53 -12.76 9.88
N SER A 10 2.13 -13.95 9.43
CA SER A 10 2.71 -14.59 8.25
C SER A 10 2.57 -13.74 6.99
N TYR A 11 3.63 -13.73 6.19
CA TYR A 11 3.61 -13.20 4.84
C TYR A 11 2.66 -14.01 3.93
N THR A 12 1.96 -13.34 3.03
CA THR A 12 1.06 -13.98 2.06
C THR A 12 1.14 -13.28 0.70
N LEU A 13 0.53 -13.88 -0.34
CA LEU A 13 0.39 -13.22 -1.65
C LEU A 13 -0.38 -11.88 -1.56
N ALA A 14 -1.29 -11.73 -0.60
CA ALA A 14 -1.96 -10.45 -0.36
C ALA A 14 -1.00 -9.37 0.17
N SER A 15 0.13 -9.76 0.77
CA SER A 15 1.20 -8.85 1.19
C SER A 15 2.03 -8.36 0.00
N ASP A 16 2.22 -9.19 -1.04
CA ASP A 16 2.78 -8.76 -2.33
C ASP A 16 1.89 -7.71 -2.99
N ILE A 17 0.57 -7.93 -3.01
CA ILE A 17 -0.40 -6.98 -3.60
C ILE A 17 -0.41 -5.64 -2.88
N TYR A 18 -0.30 -5.67 -1.55
CA TYR A 18 -0.10 -4.43 -0.80
C TYR A 18 1.19 -3.72 -1.22
N SER A 19 2.30 -4.44 -1.34
CA SER A 19 3.57 -3.85 -1.76
C SER A 19 3.50 -3.30 -3.20
N PHE A 20 2.75 -3.96 -4.08
CA PHE A 20 2.48 -3.49 -5.44
C PHE A 20 1.76 -2.13 -5.44
N SER A 21 0.81 -1.89 -4.54
CA SER A 21 0.16 -0.57 -4.41
C SER A 21 1.14 0.55 -4.02
N MET A 22 2.20 0.24 -3.25
CA MET A 22 3.23 1.22 -2.90
C MET A 22 4.06 1.60 -4.13
N ILE A 23 4.35 0.62 -5.00
CA ILE A 23 5.01 0.85 -6.29
C ILE A 23 4.08 1.65 -7.23
N MET A 24 2.78 1.33 -7.27
CA MET A 24 1.80 2.11 -8.01
C MET A 24 1.80 3.58 -7.57
N TRP A 25 1.81 3.82 -6.26
CA TRP A 25 1.88 5.17 -5.70
C TRP A 25 3.18 5.87 -6.10
N GLU A 26 4.32 5.20 -6.00
CA GLU A 26 5.63 5.71 -6.40
C GLU A 26 5.68 6.12 -7.88
N PHE A 27 5.05 5.35 -8.78
CA PHE A 27 4.92 5.73 -10.19
C PHE A 27 4.14 7.04 -10.39
N THR A 28 3.11 7.28 -9.58
CA THR A 28 2.31 8.51 -9.68
C THR A 28 2.99 9.72 -9.06
N SER A 29 3.78 9.52 -8.01
CA SER A 29 4.43 10.61 -7.26
C SER A 29 5.84 10.93 -7.76
N GLY A 30 6.52 9.97 -8.39
CA GLY A 30 7.93 10.04 -8.76
C GLY A 30 8.90 9.97 -7.58
N ILE A 31 8.42 9.64 -6.38
CA ILE A 31 9.23 9.56 -5.15
C ILE A 31 8.83 8.35 -4.30
N PRO A 32 9.73 7.83 -3.45
CA PRO A 32 9.40 6.73 -2.55
C PRO A 32 8.22 7.06 -1.61
N PRO A 33 7.34 6.09 -1.29
CA PRO A 33 6.28 6.30 -0.31
C PRO A 33 6.86 6.65 1.05
N PHE A 34 6.25 7.64 1.71
CA PHE A 34 6.71 8.15 3.01
C PHE A 34 8.16 8.69 3.01
N ASN A 35 8.65 9.21 1.88
CA ASN A 35 10.02 9.73 1.74
C ASN A 35 10.43 10.77 2.80
N ASN A 36 9.46 11.51 3.37
CA ASN A 36 9.73 12.60 4.33
C ASN A 36 9.55 12.16 5.79
N ILE A 37 9.35 10.87 6.06
CA ILE A 37 9.13 10.33 7.41
C ILE A 37 10.24 9.31 7.68
N GLN A 38 10.71 9.23 8.93
CA GLN A 38 11.67 8.19 9.32
C GLN A 38 11.03 6.80 9.25
N HIS A 39 11.77 5.84 8.71
CA HIS A 39 11.31 4.46 8.54
C HIS A 39 11.56 3.66 9.82
N ASP A 40 10.85 4.04 10.88
CA ASP A 40 11.02 3.49 12.22
C ASP A 40 9.74 2.77 12.72
N LEU A 41 9.74 2.42 14.01
CA LEU A 41 8.59 1.79 14.65
C LEU A 41 7.35 2.70 14.65
N HIS A 42 7.53 4.02 14.69
CA HIS A 42 6.41 4.96 14.68
C HIS A 42 5.69 4.91 13.33
N LEU A 43 6.43 4.96 12.22
CA LEU A 43 5.83 4.79 10.89
C LEU A 43 5.15 3.42 10.75
N SER A 44 5.79 2.36 11.25
CA SER A 44 5.22 1.00 11.23
C SER A 44 3.88 0.93 11.97
N ILE A 45 3.78 1.56 13.15
CA ILE A 45 2.54 1.65 13.92
C ILE A 45 1.48 2.47 13.17
N SER A 46 1.86 3.58 12.54
CA SER A 46 0.95 4.43 11.76
C SER A 46 0.36 3.67 10.57
N ILE A 47 1.17 2.93 9.82
CA ILE A 47 0.71 2.07 8.71
C ILE A 47 -0.31 1.04 9.22
N CYS A 48 -0.03 0.40 10.36
CA CYS A 48 -0.93 -0.51 11.06
C CYS A 48 -2.19 0.16 11.64
N LYS A 49 -2.28 1.50 11.64
CA LYS A 49 -3.47 2.26 12.01
C LYS A 49 -4.23 2.79 10.80
N GLY A 50 -3.81 2.43 9.58
CA GLY A 50 -4.45 2.85 8.34
C GLY A 50 -3.80 4.04 7.66
N GLU A 51 -2.63 4.51 8.12
CA GLU A 51 -1.87 5.55 7.41
C GLU A 51 -1.54 5.09 5.99
N ARG A 52 -1.78 5.94 5.00
CA ARG A 52 -1.48 5.70 3.59
C ARG A 52 -0.91 6.97 2.96
N PRO A 53 -0.06 6.86 1.92
CA PRO A 53 0.41 8.04 1.20
C PRO A 53 -0.74 8.83 0.58
N GLY A 54 -0.62 10.16 0.55
CA GLY A 54 -1.63 11.04 -0.04
C GLY A 54 -1.78 10.83 -1.55
N ILE A 55 -3.02 10.84 -2.05
CA ILE A 55 -3.28 10.66 -3.49
C ILE A 55 -2.74 11.85 -4.29
N ILE A 56 -1.93 11.57 -5.31
CA ILE A 56 -1.36 12.60 -6.18
C ILE A 56 -2.43 13.19 -7.10
N LYS A 57 -2.49 14.53 -7.16
CA LYS A 57 -3.43 15.26 -8.00
C LYS A 57 -3.28 14.83 -9.47
N ASN A 58 -4.40 14.71 -10.18
CA ASN A 58 -4.49 14.28 -11.58
C ASN A 58 -4.16 12.79 -11.83
N THR A 59 -3.96 11.98 -10.80
CA THR A 59 -3.93 10.51 -10.97
C THR A 59 -5.30 10.05 -11.51
N PRO A 60 -5.36 9.27 -12.60
CA PRO A 60 -6.63 8.77 -13.13
C PRO A 60 -7.43 8.01 -12.07
N GLN A 61 -8.75 8.25 -12.00
CA GLN A 61 -9.58 7.69 -10.92
C GLN A 61 -9.54 6.15 -10.87
N CYS A 62 -9.55 5.49 -12.04
CA CYS A 62 -9.43 4.03 -12.11
C CYS A 62 -8.13 3.50 -11.47
N TYR A 63 -7.03 4.25 -11.61
CA TYR A 63 -5.75 3.91 -11.01
C TYR A 63 -5.77 4.12 -9.50
N VAL A 64 -6.39 5.22 -9.04
CA VAL A 64 -6.60 5.47 -7.60
C VAL A 64 -7.45 4.37 -6.98
N ASP A 65 -8.53 3.96 -7.63
CA ASP A 65 -9.45 2.94 -7.13
C ASP A 65 -8.76 1.58 -7.03
N LEU A 66 -8.00 1.19 -8.07
CA LEU A 66 -7.21 -0.03 -8.07
C LEU A 66 -6.12 0.00 -6.98
N MET A 67 -5.34 1.08 -6.91
CA MET A 67 -4.31 1.26 -5.88
C MET A 67 -4.91 1.16 -4.47
N LYS A 68 -6.08 1.77 -4.26
CA LYS A 68 -6.80 1.69 -2.98
C LYS A 68 -7.27 0.28 -2.64
N LYS A 69 -7.76 -0.46 -3.62
CA LYS A 69 -8.14 -1.87 -3.45
C LYS A 69 -6.92 -2.73 -3.09
N CYS A 70 -5.77 -2.46 -3.69
CA CYS A 70 -4.53 -3.19 -3.42
C CYS A 70 -3.94 -2.93 -2.02
N TRP A 71 -4.13 -1.73 -1.43
CA TRP A 71 -3.64 -1.40 -0.08
C TRP A 71 -4.69 -1.49 1.04
N ASP A 72 -5.79 -2.21 0.80
CA ASP A 72 -6.83 -2.41 1.82
C ASP A 72 -6.22 -2.95 3.12
N GLU A 73 -6.73 -2.48 4.25
CA GLU A 73 -6.28 -2.91 5.57
C GLU A 73 -6.51 -4.42 5.77
N ASP A 74 -7.64 -4.92 5.26
CA ASP A 74 -7.99 -6.33 5.28
C ASP A 74 -7.34 -7.06 4.09
N PRO A 75 -6.37 -7.98 4.32
CA PRO A 75 -5.72 -8.71 3.24
C PRO A 75 -6.69 -9.51 2.35
N SER A 76 -7.86 -9.92 2.88
CA SER A 76 -8.85 -10.70 2.14
C SER A 76 -9.64 -9.88 1.10
N LYS A 77 -9.61 -8.55 1.22
CA LYS A 77 -10.27 -7.62 0.28
C LYS A 77 -9.38 -7.19 -0.87
N ARG A 78 -8.09 -7.49 -0.78
CA ARG A 78 -7.11 -7.17 -1.81
C ARG A 78 -7.32 -8.11 -3.01
N PRO A 79 -7.22 -7.62 -4.26
CA PRO A 79 -7.31 -8.47 -5.43
C PRO A 79 -6.12 -9.43 -5.49
N SER A 80 -6.28 -10.57 -6.14
CA SER A 80 -5.19 -11.40 -6.59
C SER A 80 -4.44 -10.74 -7.76
N ALA A 81 -3.21 -11.18 -8.04
CA ALA A 81 -2.45 -10.67 -9.18
C ALA A 81 -3.19 -10.83 -10.52
N ASN A 82 -3.97 -11.90 -10.67
CA ASN A 82 -4.77 -12.15 -11.87
C ASN A 82 -5.95 -11.18 -12.03
N GLU A 83 -6.46 -10.61 -10.96
CA GLU A 83 -7.55 -9.62 -10.99
C GLU A 83 -7.03 -8.18 -11.19
N VAL A 84 -5.72 -7.98 -11.09
CA VAL A 84 -5.04 -6.70 -11.34
C VAL A 84 -4.66 -6.55 -12.83
N LEU A 85 -4.47 -7.66 -13.53
CA LEU A 85 -4.20 -7.73 -14.98
C LEU A 85 -5.46 -7.46 -15.81
#